data_AF-A0A108ENJ9-F1
#
_entry.id   AF-A0A108ENJ9-F1
#
_cell.length_a   1.000
_cell.length_b   1.000
_cell.length_c   1.000
_cell.angle_alpha   90.00
_cell.angle_beta   90.00
_cell.angle_gamma   90.00
#
_symmetry.space_group_name_H-M   'P 1'
#
loop_
_entity.id
_entity.type
_entity.pdbx_description
1 polymer ?
#
loop_
_entity_poly.entity_id
_entity_poly.type
_entity_poly.pdbx_seq_one_letter_code
_entity_poly.pdbx_strand_id
1 'polypeptide(L)' 'MDTQAFIDRFVQHIPDKHFRLINFYGFLANRVRGQWLPKVYALLGQAAEPVKTIRFRDLQSRAFGVDPLPCV' A
#
# COMPACT_ATOMS: atom_id res chain seq x y z
N MET A 1 -6.43 -16.68 23.38
CA MET A 1 -5.21 -16.99 22.61
C MET A 1 -4.04 -16.91 23.56
N ASP A 2 -3.07 -17.81 23.42
CA ASP A 2 -1.83 -17.75 24.19
C ASP A 2 -1.03 -16.49 23.83
N THR A 3 -0.31 -15.93 24.80
CA THR A 3 0.42 -14.65 24.66
C THR A 3 1.50 -14.75 23.58
N GLN A 4 2.19 -15.89 23.51
CA GLN A 4 3.25 -16.08 22.52
C GLN A 4 2.68 -16.12 21.10
N ALA A 5 1.57 -16.85 20.91
CA ALA A 5 0.89 -16.92 19.63
C ALA A 5 0.39 -15.55 19.11
N PHE A 6 0.03 -14.65 20.03
CA PHE A 6 -0.31 -13.27 19.67
C PHE A 6 0.92 -12.50 19.20
N ILE A 7 2.03 -12.58 19.96
CA ILE A 7 3.28 -11.88 19.64
C ILE A 7 3.81 -12.34 18.28
N ASP A 8 3.86 -13.64 18.02
CA ASP A 8 4.39 -14.21 16.78
C ASP A 8 3.60 -13.71 15.55
N ARG A 9 2.27 -13.65 15.66
CA ARG A 9 1.42 -13.11 14.59
C ARG A 9 1.54 -11.60 14.44
N PHE A 10 1.75 -10.89 15.54
CA PHE A 10 1.94 -9.44 15.52
C PHE A 10 3.24 -9.06 14.81
N VAL A 11 4.34 -9.77 15.07
CA VAL A 11 5.66 -9.46 14.51
C VAL A 11 5.91 -10.08 13.13
N GLN A 12 4.97 -10.83 12.55
CA GLN A 12 5.13 -11.52 11.25
C GLN A 12 5.56 -10.62 10.08
N HIS A 13 5.26 -9.32 10.18
CA HIS A 13 5.58 -8.32 9.16
C HIS A 13 6.98 -7.72 9.32
N ILE A 14 7.63 -7.97 10.46
CA ILE A 14 8.98 -7.49 10.79
C ILE A 14 9.96 -8.56 10.30
N PRO A 15 10.77 -8.27 9.27
CA PRO A 15 11.73 -9.23 8.76
C PRO A 15 12.97 -9.31 9.65
N ASP A 16 13.68 -10.45 9.56
CA ASP A 16 14.89 -10.70 10.33
C ASP A 16 16.01 -9.70 10.03
N LYS A 17 16.93 -9.57 10.98
CA LYS A 17 18.13 -8.74 10.81
C LYS A 17 18.95 -9.26 9.61
N HIS A 18 19.28 -8.35 8.69
CA HIS A 18 19.96 -8.62 7.41
C HIS A 18 19.12 -9.34 6.35
N PHE A 19 17.81 -9.49 6.55
CA PHE A 19 16.93 -9.93 5.48
C PHE A 19 16.93 -8.90 4.35
N ARG A 20 17.21 -9.35 3.12
CA ARG A 20 17.11 -8.51 1.93
C ARG A 20 15.66 -8.39 1.53
N LEU A 21 14.97 -7.34 1.98
CA LEU A 21 13.62 -7.05 1.52
C LEU A 21 13.63 -6.83 0.00
N ILE A 22 12.87 -7.64 -0.73
CA ILE A 22 12.64 -7.45 -2.16
C ILE A 22 11.32 -6.71 -2.31
N ASN A 23 11.39 -5.39 -2.43
CA ASN A 23 10.21 -4.58 -2.72
C ASN A 23 9.87 -4.68 -4.21
N PHE A 24 8.60 -4.93 -4.52
CA PHE A 24 8.05 -4.90 -5.88
C PHE A 24 8.71 -5.89 -6.86
N TYR A 25 8.73 -7.18 -6.53
CA TYR A 25 9.24 -8.22 -7.42
C TYR A 25 8.15 -8.80 -8.34
N GLY A 26 8.58 -9.45 -9.42
CA GLY A 26 7.68 -10.17 -10.33
C GLY A 26 6.63 -9.25 -10.95
N PHE A 27 5.36 -9.64 -10.83
CA PHE A 27 4.23 -8.88 -11.37
C PHE A 27 3.94 -7.59 -10.60
N LEU A 28 4.50 -7.39 -9.40
CA LEU A 28 4.34 -6.16 -8.62
C LEU A 28 5.38 -5.09 -8.98
N ALA A 29 6.38 -5.42 -9.79
CA ALA A 29 7.40 -4.46 -10.23
C ALA A 29 6.76 -3.34 -11.07
N ASN A 30 7.08 -2.07 -10.76
CA ASN A 30 6.45 -0.90 -11.38
C ASN A 30 6.42 -0.94 -12.92
N ARG A 31 7.48 -1.45 -13.56
CA ARG A 31 7.59 -1.58 -15.01
C ARG A 31 6.51 -2.48 -15.63
N VAL A 32 6.08 -3.52 -14.93
CA VAL A 32 5.20 -4.56 -15.49
C VAL A 32 3.85 -4.66 -14.75
N ARG A 33 3.72 -3.98 -13.60
CA ARG A 33 2.52 -4.00 -12.74
C ARG A 33 1.24 -3.65 -13.47
N GLY A 34 1.26 -2.62 -14.33
CA GLY A 34 0.08 -2.23 -15.11
C GLY A 34 -0.43 -3.32 -16.05
N GLN A 35 0.45 -4.22 -16.51
CA GLN A 35 0.08 -5.29 -17.44
C GLN A 35 -0.38 -6.56 -16.73
N TRP A 36 0.28 -6.92 -15.63
CA TRP A 36 0.06 -8.20 -14.95
C TRP A 36 -0.93 -8.13 -13.80
N LEU A 37 -0.95 -7.03 -13.05
CA LEU A 37 -1.83 -6.91 -11.88
C LEU A 37 -3.32 -7.03 -12.22
N PRO A 38 -3.84 -6.47 -13.35
CA PRO A 38 -5.22 -6.69 -13.75
C PRO A 38 -5.57 -8.17 -14.01
N LYS A 39 -4.63 -8.94 -14.58
CA LYS A 39 -4.82 -10.38 -14.83
C LYS A 39 -4.90 -11.15 -13.51
N VAL A 40 -4.05 -10.80 -12.55
CA VAL A 40 -4.07 -11.41 -11.20
C VAL A 40 -5.39 -11.11 -10.50
N TYR A 41 -5.89 -9.87 -10.56
CA TYR A 41 -7.21 -9.54 -10.01
C TYR A 41 -8.35 -10.32 -10.65
N ALA A 42 -8.33 -10.47 -11.98
CA ALA A 42 -9.32 -11.28 -12.68
C ALA A 42 -9.30 -12.76 -12.24
N LEU A 43 -8.09 -13.33 -12.07
CA LEU A 43 -7.93 -14.71 -11.57
C LEU A 43 -8.41 -14.89 -10.13
N LEU A 44 -8.25 -13.87 -9.29
CA LEU A 44 -8.67 -13.88 -7.89
C LEU A 44 -10.13 -13.45 -7.69
N GLY A 45 -10.84 -13.07 -8.76
CA GLY A 45 -12.20 -12.52 -8.67
C GLY A 45 -12.29 -11.19 -7.89
N GLN A 46 -11.20 -10.42 -7.88
CA GLN A 46 -11.11 -9.15 -7.16
C GLN A 46 -11.41 -7.98 -8.11
N ALA A 47 -12.16 -7.00 -7.63
CA ALA A 47 -12.33 -5.73 -8.33
C ALA A 47 -11.07 -4.86 -8.14
N ALA A 48 -10.57 -4.28 -9.23
CA ALA A 48 -9.48 -3.32 -9.14
C ALA A 48 -9.98 -2.01 -8.52
N GLU A 49 -9.33 -1.56 -7.44
CA GLU A 49 -9.60 -0.24 -6.88
C GLU A 49 -9.28 0.86 -7.91
N PRO A 50 -10.16 1.86 -8.08
CA PRO A 50 -9.90 2.97 -8.97
C PRO A 50 -8.70 3.78 -8.45
N VAL A 51 -7.88 4.28 -9.39
CA VAL A 51 -6.77 5.17 -9.04
C VAL A 51 -7.35 6.45 -8.44
N LYS A 52 -7.09 6.67 -7.14
CA LYS A 52 -7.46 7.90 -6.44
C LYS A 52 -6.37 8.93 -6.67
N THR A 53 -6.66 9.92 -7.51
CA THR A 53 -5.76 11.07 -7.67
C THR A 53 -5.95 11.98 -6.47
N ILE A 54 -5.06 11.87 -5.47
CA ILE A 54 -5.06 12.75 -4.31
C ILE A 54 -4.11 13.92 -4.59
N ARG A 55 -4.60 15.15 -4.53
CA ARG A 55 -3.76 16.35 -4.70
C ARG A 55 -3.16 16.77 -3.36
N PHE A 56 -2.09 17.56 -3.42
CA PHE A 56 -1.46 18.15 -2.24
C PHE A 56 -2.46 18.92 -1.36
N ARG A 57 -3.35 19.72 -1.99
CA ARG A 57 -4.44 20.42 -1.29
C ARG A 57 -5.32 19.44 -0.50
N ASP A 58 -5.77 18.35 -1.12
CA ASP A 58 -6.64 17.35 -0.48
C ASP A 58 -5.95 16.70 0.73
N LEU A 59 -4.64 16.42 0.64
CA LEU A 59 -3.86 15.86 1.74
C LEU A 59 -3.75 16.84 2.91
N GLN A 60 -3.36 18.08 2.65
CA GLN A 60 -3.23 19.13 3.67
C GLN A 60 -4.57 19.40 4.36
N SER A 61 -5.65 19.54 3.58
CA SER A 61 -6.98 19.79 4.15
C SER A 61 -7.50 18.62 4.97
N ARG A 62 -7.21 17.37 4.59
CA ARG A 62 -7.57 16.19 5.41
C ARG A 62 -6.72 16.05 6.67
N ALA A 63 -5.42 16.35 6.58
CA ALA A 63 -4.50 16.17 7.69
C ALA A 63 -4.65 17.29 8.74
N PHE A 64 -4.85 18.53 8.31
CA PHE A 64 -4.81 19.71 9.19
C PHE A 64 -6.09 20.53 9.20
N GLY A 65 -7.08 20.20 8.36
CA GLY A 65 -8.37 20.93 8.31
C GLY A 65 -8.30 22.31 7.65
N VAL A 66 -7.17 22.68 7.04
CA VAL A 66 -6.94 24.00 6.44
C VAL A 66 -6.65 23.86 4.95
N ASP A 67 -7.20 24.76 4.11
CA ASP A 67 -6.77 24.85 2.70
C ASP A 67 -5.36 25.46 2.67
N PRO A 68 -4.33 24.76 2.17
CA PRO A 68 -2.97 25.28 2.06
C PRO A 68 -2.76 26.27 0.91
N LEU A 69 -3.76 26.45 0.04
CA LEU A 69 -3.72 27.35 -1.10
C LEU A 69 -4.85 28.39 -1.05
N PRO A 70 -5.09 29.07 0.10
CA PRO A 70 -6.07 30.13 0.15
C PRO A 70 -5.50 31.35 -0.59
N CYS A 71 -6.31 31.97 -1.44
CA CYS A 71 -5.94 33.25 -2.03
C CYS A 71 -5.95 34.33 -0.93
N VAL A 72 -5.00 35.26 -1.00
CA VAL A 72 -4.95 36.46 -0.15
C VAL A 72 -5.98 37.48 -0.63
#